data_AF-A0A2M7KWB9-F1
#
_entry.id   AF-A0A2M7KWB9-F1
#
_cell.length_a   1.000
_cell.length_b   1.000
_cell.length_c   1.000
_cell.angle_alpha   90.00
_cell.angle_beta   90.00
_cell.angle_gamma   90.00
#
_symmetry.space_group_name_H-M   'P 1'
#
loop_
_entity.id
_entity.type
_entity.pdbx_description
1 polymer ?
#
loop_
_entity_poly.entity_id
_entity_poly.type
_entity_poly.pdbx_seq_one_letter_code
_entity_poly.pdbx_strand_id
1 'polypeptide(L)'
;MAAFSGSGYRLDYDLAAGTADVAFGGSARIRGMYSQVRTDRTITTRDYAERSCSVVRIHDRFGAGSRITVTHRGRGLPAMKQMFYVYDHCGYFLTEAVLESLHGVTSNLMAPVVVTGTGAVDLGTGGSNRMILMPYDNDSWDDLLTDGSVNGEGTSYEVTAMYDNQSRSGFVFGSVTHEFWKTGISFQGSGNRLDTLRIFGGANSERDTRDLCPHGARVGTVIHSPLIFLGRFADWRRGHELRAREGVGEDLRPYYRPVLASP
;
A
#
# COMPACT_ATOMS: atom_id res chain seq x y z
N MET A 1 10.43 12.39 -15.16
CA MET A 1 9.72 11.10 -15.13
C MET A 1 10.76 10.00 -14.99
N ALA A 2 10.57 9.04 -14.08
CA ALA A 2 11.43 7.87 -13.92
C ALA A 2 10.61 6.61 -14.17
N ALA A 3 11.03 5.76 -15.10
CA ALA A 3 10.26 4.59 -15.54
C ALA A 3 10.97 3.29 -15.15
N PHE A 4 10.19 2.33 -14.64
CA PHE A 4 10.66 1.04 -14.16
C PHE A 4 9.71 -0.06 -14.66
N SER A 5 10.22 -1.25 -14.90
CA SER A 5 9.40 -2.35 -15.41
C SER A 5 9.71 -3.63 -14.64
N GLY A 6 8.65 -4.33 -14.26
CA GLY A 6 8.70 -5.71 -13.80
C GLY A 6 8.07 -6.63 -14.84
N SER A 7 7.87 -7.89 -14.48
CA SER A 7 7.22 -8.85 -15.38
C SER A 7 5.74 -8.56 -15.50
N GLY A 8 5.32 -7.89 -16.58
CA GLY A 8 3.91 -7.63 -16.88
C GLY A 8 3.36 -6.32 -16.30
N TYR A 9 4.20 -5.45 -15.74
CA TYR A 9 3.82 -4.10 -15.35
C TYR A 9 4.93 -3.08 -15.56
N ARG A 10 4.53 -1.81 -15.68
CA ARG A 10 5.41 -0.65 -15.77
C ARG A 10 4.98 0.37 -14.72
N LEU A 11 5.94 0.90 -13.99
CA LEU A 11 5.78 1.98 -13.01
C LEU A 11 6.46 3.23 -13.56
N ASP A 12 5.71 4.32 -13.68
CA ASP A 12 6.19 5.63 -14.11
C ASP A 12 6.01 6.62 -12.96
N TYR A 13 7.11 7.15 -12.44
CA TYR A 13 7.10 8.14 -11.37
C TYR A 13 7.23 9.57 -11.92
N ASP A 14 6.27 10.42 -11.60
CA ASP A 14 6.31 11.85 -11.88
C ASP A 14 6.92 12.60 -10.68
N LEU A 15 8.18 13.03 -10.84
CA LEU A 15 8.90 13.81 -9.83
C LEU A 15 8.35 15.23 -9.67
N ALA A 16 7.64 15.78 -10.66
CA ALA A 16 7.00 17.08 -10.53
C ALA A 16 5.72 16.99 -9.71
N ALA A 17 4.91 15.94 -9.93
CA ALA A 17 3.66 15.72 -9.20
C ALA A 17 3.84 15.01 -7.85
N GLY A 18 4.90 14.23 -7.66
CA GLY A 18 5.07 13.38 -6.47
C GLY A 18 4.14 12.17 -6.47
N THR A 19 3.84 11.64 -7.66
CA THR A 19 2.90 10.54 -7.87
C THR A 19 3.49 9.49 -8.80
N ALA A 20 3.02 8.26 -8.68
CA ALA A 20 3.33 7.15 -9.57
C ALA A 20 2.10 6.66 -10.32
N ASP A 21 2.27 6.35 -11.60
CA ASP A 21 1.33 5.59 -12.39
C ASP A 21 1.86 4.16 -12.58
N VAL A 22 0.98 3.17 -12.53
CA VAL A 22 1.32 1.77 -12.79
C VAL A 22 0.39 1.21 -13.84
N ALA A 23 0.96 0.67 -14.93
CA ALA A 23 0.23 -0.01 -16.00
C ALA A 23 0.54 -1.50 -16.00
N PHE A 24 -0.47 -2.36 -16.17
CA PHE A 24 -0.35 -3.83 -16.09
C PHE A 24 -0.68 -4.54 -17.41
N GLY A 25 -0.38 -3.88 -18.54
CA GLY A 25 -0.76 -4.34 -19.88
C GLY A 25 -2.25 -4.17 -20.19
N GLY A 26 -2.57 -4.00 -21.47
CA GLY A 26 -3.92 -3.59 -21.90
C GLY A 26 -4.33 -2.27 -21.24
N SER A 27 -5.58 -2.19 -20.79
CA SER A 27 -6.12 -0.97 -20.17
C SER A 27 -5.99 -0.93 -18.63
N ALA A 28 -5.46 -1.98 -17.99
CA ALA A 28 -5.42 -2.05 -16.53
C ALA A 28 -4.34 -1.15 -15.94
N ARG A 29 -4.71 -0.36 -14.94
CA ARG A 29 -3.84 0.69 -14.40
C ARG A 29 -4.24 1.17 -13.00
N ILE A 30 -3.26 1.78 -12.33
CA ILE A 30 -3.40 2.59 -11.12
C ILE A 30 -2.78 3.94 -11.45
N ARG A 31 -3.50 5.04 -11.25
CA ARG A 31 -3.04 6.40 -11.60
C ARG A 31 -2.95 7.31 -10.38
N GLY A 32 -1.93 8.15 -10.35
CA GLY A 32 -1.76 9.21 -9.36
C GLY A 32 -1.46 8.67 -7.95
N MET A 33 -0.78 7.54 -7.84
CA MET A 33 -0.43 6.92 -6.55
C MET A 33 0.57 7.77 -5.78
N TYR A 34 0.21 8.18 -4.56
CA TYR A 34 1.06 8.93 -3.64
C TYR A 34 1.09 8.26 -2.26
N SER A 35 2.04 8.65 -1.42
CA SER A 35 2.06 8.24 0.00
C SER A 35 1.60 9.37 0.91
N GLN A 36 0.97 9.00 2.02
CA GLN A 36 0.45 9.90 3.04
C GLN A 36 0.89 9.42 4.43
N VAL A 37 1.26 10.34 5.31
CA VAL A 37 1.56 10.06 6.72
C VAL A 37 0.85 11.09 7.60
N ARG A 38 0.56 10.70 8.85
CA ARG A 38 0.03 11.62 9.86
C ARG A 38 1.04 11.81 10.98
N THR A 39 1.57 13.02 11.11
CA THR A 39 2.36 13.49 12.26
C THR A 39 1.43 14.34 13.16
N ASP A 40 1.89 15.50 13.62
CA ASP A 40 1.05 16.62 14.07
C ASP A 40 0.05 17.09 12.99
N ARG A 41 0.36 16.83 11.71
CA ARG A 41 -0.49 17.11 10.55
C ARG A 41 -0.42 15.99 9.53
N THR A 42 -1.34 16.02 8.56
CA THR A 42 -1.25 15.16 7.38
C THR A 42 -0.23 15.72 6.42
N ILE A 43 0.68 14.87 5.94
CA ILE A 43 1.70 15.18 4.93
C ILE A 43 1.64 14.11 3.83
N THR A 44 1.80 14.51 2.59
CA THR A 44 1.81 13.65 1.41
C THR A 44 3.05 13.89 0.55
N THR A 45 3.42 12.94 -0.30
CA THR A 45 4.52 13.12 -1.28
C THR A 45 4.29 14.31 -2.23
N ARG A 46 3.04 14.76 -2.38
CA ARG A 46 2.64 15.90 -3.22
C ARG A 46 2.97 17.25 -2.57
N ASP A 47 3.15 17.31 -1.25
CA ASP A 47 3.41 18.56 -0.51
C ASP A 47 4.87 19.04 -0.59
N TYR A 48 5.76 18.22 -1.14
CA TYR A 48 7.20 18.51 -1.21
C TYR A 48 7.59 19.18 -2.53
N ALA A 49 8.47 20.19 -2.44
CA ALA A 49 8.99 20.90 -3.60
C ALA A 49 10.20 20.18 -4.24
N GLU A 50 10.99 19.45 -3.44
CA GLU A 50 12.19 18.77 -3.92
C GLU A 50 11.99 17.26 -3.89
N ARG A 51 12.25 16.62 -5.03
CA ARG A 51 12.19 15.16 -5.16
C ARG A 51 13.41 14.67 -5.93
N SER A 52 13.99 13.58 -5.44
CA SER A 52 15.11 12.88 -6.09
C SER A 52 14.80 11.39 -6.18
N CYS A 53 15.29 10.73 -7.22
CA CYS A 53 15.11 9.30 -7.42
C CYS A 53 16.48 8.61 -7.41
N SER A 54 16.57 7.48 -6.72
CA SER A 54 17.72 6.59 -6.73
C SER A 54 17.27 5.15 -6.93
N VAL A 55 18.12 4.36 -7.57
CA VAL A 55 17.84 2.97 -7.90
C VAL A 55 19.05 2.14 -7.48
N VAL A 56 18.81 1.07 -6.74
CA VAL A 56 19.85 0.13 -6.34
C VAL A 56 19.40 -1.29 -6.68
N ARG A 57 20.33 -2.14 -7.15
CA ARG A 57 20.05 -3.57 -7.31
C ARG A 57 19.90 -4.18 -5.91
N ILE A 58 18.96 -5.11 -5.80
CA ILE A 58 18.68 -5.85 -4.56
C ILE A 58 18.62 -7.34 -4.87
N HIS A 59 18.94 -8.13 -3.85
CA HIS A 59 18.73 -9.56 -3.83
C HIS A 59 18.34 -9.93 -2.40
N ASP A 60 17.05 -10.13 -2.16
CA ASP A 60 16.49 -10.46 -0.85
C ASP A 60 15.64 -11.73 -0.94
N ARG A 61 14.85 -12.02 0.10
CA ARG A 61 14.02 -13.23 0.17
C ARG A 61 12.96 -13.32 -0.94
N PHE A 62 12.55 -12.19 -1.52
CA PHE A 62 11.58 -12.12 -2.61
C PHE A 62 12.24 -12.30 -3.98
N GLY A 63 13.57 -12.15 -4.05
CA GLY A 63 14.38 -12.46 -5.22
C GLY A 63 15.31 -11.33 -5.65
N ALA A 64 15.81 -11.44 -6.88
CA ALA A 64 16.63 -10.41 -7.51
C ALA A 64 15.75 -9.31 -8.12
N GLY A 65 16.17 -8.06 -7.97
CA GLY A 65 15.40 -6.94 -8.47
C GLY A 65 16.10 -5.60 -8.33
N SER A 66 15.29 -4.54 -8.27
CA SER A 66 15.73 -3.18 -8.02
C SER A 66 14.84 -2.53 -6.96
N ARG A 67 15.47 -1.85 -6.00
CA ARG A 67 14.77 -0.92 -5.09
C ARG A 67 14.88 0.48 -5.66
N ILE A 68 13.74 1.07 -5.98
CA ILE A 68 13.58 2.47 -6.33
C ILE A 68 13.25 3.22 -5.05
N THR A 69 13.97 4.31 -4.78
CA THR A 69 13.69 5.20 -3.66
C THR A 69 13.51 6.61 -4.17
N VAL A 70 12.29 7.13 -4.06
CA VAL A 70 12.00 8.54 -4.30
C VAL A 70 12.02 9.29 -2.97
N THR A 71 13.02 10.15 -2.79
CA THR A 71 13.20 10.95 -1.58
C THR A 71 12.62 12.33 -1.77
N HIS A 72 11.74 12.72 -0.86
CA HIS A 72 11.01 13.99 -0.82
C HIS A 72 11.55 14.86 0.30
N ARG A 73 11.93 16.09 -0.03
CA ARG A 73 12.48 17.07 0.92
C ARG A 73 11.78 18.41 0.77
N GLY A 74 11.63 19.10 1.90
CA GLY A 74 10.90 20.35 1.98
C GLY A 74 11.20 21.04 3.31
N ARG A 75 11.19 22.37 3.31
CA ARG A 75 11.47 23.16 4.51
C ARG A 75 10.38 22.92 5.55
N GLY A 76 10.80 22.61 6.79
CA GLY A 76 9.88 22.38 7.91
C GLY A 76 9.11 21.06 7.83
N LEU A 77 9.48 20.15 6.91
CA LEU A 77 8.91 18.82 6.81
C LEU A 77 9.99 17.76 7.08
N PRO A 78 9.65 16.65 7.75
CA PRO A 78 10.52 15.48 7.76
C PRO A 78 10.71 14.97 6.32
N ALA A 79 11.84 14.32 6.05
CA ALA A 79 12.04 13.70 4.74
C ALA A 79 11.12 12.49 4.60
N MET A 80 10.46 12.37 3.45
CA MET A 80 9.61 11.21 3.14
C MET A 80 10.20 10.44 1.97
N LYS A 81 10.39 9.13 2.14
CA LYS A 81 10.79 8.23 1.05
C LYS A 81 9.59 7.39 0.65
N GLN A 82 9.30 7.37 -0.65
CA GLN A 82 8.40 6.39 -1.24
C GLN A 82 9.29 5.34 -1.93
N MET A 83 9.19 4.09 -1.47
CA MET A 83 10.02 2.99 -1.94
C MET A 83 9.21 2.01 -2.79
N PHE A 84 9.80 1.52 -3.87
CA PHE A 84 9.25 0.46 -4.71
C PHE A 84 10.29 -0.64 -4.90
N TYR A 85 9.88 -1.88 -4.70
CA TYR A 85 10.71 -3.06 -4.86
C TYR A 85 10.19 -3.85 -6.07
N VAL A 86 10.91 -3.76 -7.18
CA VAL A 86 10.55 -4.34 -8.48
C VAL A 86 11.47 -5.53 -8.73
N TYR A 87 10.89 -6.73 -8.87
CA TYR A 87 11.66 -7.96 -9.05
C TYR A 87 11.63 -8.44 -10.51
N ASP A 88 12.75 -8.99 -10.97
CA ASP A 88 13.02 -9.24 -12.40
C ASP A 88 12.03 -10.26 -13.01
N HIS A 89 11.44 -11.14 -12.19
CA HIS A 89 10.56 -12.24 -12.64
C HIS A 89 9.21 -12.33 -11.91
N CYS A 90 8.77 -11.24 -11.26
CA CYS A 90 7.52 -11.23 -10.50
C CYS A 90 6.48 -10.32 -11.15
N GLY A 91 5.22 -10.77 -11.16
CA GLY A 91 4.04 -9.99 -11.58
C GLY A 91 3.50 -9.02 -10.53
N TYR A 92 4.29 -8.76 -9.49
CA TYR A 92 3.98 -7.88 -8.37
C TYR A 92 5.20 -7.00 -8.04
N PHE A 93 4.97 -5.96 -7.26
CA PHE A 93 6.00 -5.19 -6.57
C PHE A 93 5.62 -5.01 -5.11
N LEU A 94 6.59 -4.63 -4.28
CA LEU A 94 6.34 -4.17 -2.93
C LEU A 94 6.50 -2.65 -2.85
N THR A 95 5.79 -2.00 -1.94
CA THR A 95 5.94 -0.57 -1.68
C THR A 95 5.74 -0.21 -0.22
N GLU A 96 6.51 0.74 0.27
CA GLU A 96 6.38 1.32 1.60
C GLU A 96 6.72 2.81 1.59
N ALA A 97 6.29 3.51 2.62
CA ALA A 97 6.68 4.87 2.92
C ALA A 97 7.56 4.90 4.17
N VAL A 98 8.62 5.69 4.12
CA VAL A 98 9.53 5.89 5.25
C VAL A 98 9.59 7.38 5.58
N LEU A 99 9.48 7.72 6.85
CA LEU A 99 9.61 9.08 7.34
C LEU A 99 10.90 9.20 8.15
N GLU A 100 11.71 10.23 7.86
CA GLU A 100 13.04 10.41 8.44
C GLU A 100 13.24 11.84 8.95
N SER A 101 13.74 11.97 10.18
CA SER A 101 14.10 13.24 10.81
C SER A 101 15.17 13.03 11.86
N LEU A 102 16.20 13.88 11.86
CA LEU A 102 17.22 13.89 12.92
C LEU A 102 16.65 14.28 14.29
N HIS A 103 15.54 15.02 14.30
CA HIS A 103 14.85 15.46 15.53
C HIS A 103 13.78 14.46 15.99
N GLY A 104 13.66 13.31 15.33
CA GLY A 104 12.59 12.35 15.56
C GLY A 104 11.31 12.68 14.80
N VAL A 105 10.51 11.65 14.58
CA VAL A 105 9.16 11.68 14.02
C VAL A 105 8.27 10.73 14.78
N THR A 106 7.00 11.09 14.84
CA THR A 106 5.95 10.28 15.44
C THR A 106 4.81 10.14 14.45
N SER A 107 4.32 8.91 14.25
CA SER A 107 3.13 8.68 13.44
C SER A 107 2.36 7.46 13.91
N ASN A 108 1.04 7.60 14.01
CA ASN A 108 0.12 6.48 14.18
C ASN A 108 -0.70 6.19 12.93
N LEU A 109 -0.38 6.81 11.78
CA LEU A 109 -0.99 6.45 10.52
C LEU A 109 -0.02 6.71 9.37
N MET A 110 0.25 5.67 8.58
CA MET A 110 1.07 5.76 7.37
C MET A 110 0.43 4.96 6.24
N ALA A 111 0.09 5.64 5.15
CA ALA A 111 -0.52 5.08 3.96
C ALA A 111 0.47 5.12 2.78
N PRO A 112 1.20 4.03 2.50
CA PRO A 112 2.15 4.00 1.38
C PRO A 112 1.45 4.09 0.02
N VAL A 113 0.19 3.66 -0.08
CA VAL A 113 -0.62 3.71 -1.30
C VAL A 113 -1.87 4.53 -1.04
N VAL A 114 -1.98 5.66 -1.71
CA VAL A 114 -3.20 6.46 -1.82
C VAL A 114 -3.38 6.86 -3.28
N VAL A 115 -4.58 6.67 -3.81
CA VAL A 115 -5.01 7.23 -5.09
C VAL A 115 -6.33 7.95 -4.91
N THR A 116 -6.49 9.07 -5.61
CA THR A 116 -7.74 9.82 -5.66
C THR A 116 -7.97 10.36 -7.07
N GLY A 117 -9.15 10.13 -7.61
CA GLY A 117 -9.58 10.64 -8.91
C GLY A 117 -10.45 9.63 -9.65
N THR A 118 -11.39 10.12 -10.47
CA THR A 118 -12.37 9.25 -11.14
C THR A 118 -11.70 8.16 -11.99
N GLY A 119 -12.02 6.89 -11.68
CA GLY A 119 -11.43 5.71 -12.30
C GLY A 119 -9.90 5.68 -12.21
N ALA A 120 -9.34 6.05 -11.05
CA ALA A 120 -7.91 5.99 -10.77
C ALA A 120 -7.38 4.55 -10.79
N VAL A 121 -8.17 3.59 -10.32
CA VAL A 121 -7.87 2.14 -10.42
C VAL A 121 -8.84 1.49 -11.40
N ASP A 122 -8.30 0.87 -12.44
CA ASP A 122 -9.06 0.25 -13.51
C ASP A 122 -8.48 -1.14 -13.80
N LEU A 123 -9.31 -2.18 -13.75
CA LEU A 123 -8.91 -3.55 -14.11
C LEU A 123 -8.75 -3.72 -15.63
N GLY A 124 -9.16 -2.73 -16.42
CA GLY A 124 -9.18 -2.80 -17.87
C GLY A 124 -10.24 -3.77 -18.41
N THR A 125 -11.16 -4.22 -17.56
CA THR A 125 -12.30 -5.06 -17.89
C THR A 125 -13.58 -4.23 -17.81
N GLY A 126 -14.54 -4.50 -18.70
CA GLY A 126 -15.87 -3.88 -18.65
C GLY A 126 -16.87 -4.61 -17.76
N GLY A 127 -16.43 -5.62 -17.00
CA GLY A 127 -17.30 -6.53 -16.28
C GLY A 127 -17.80 -5.99 -14.93
N SER A 128 -18.55 -6.84 -14.23
CA SER A 128 -19.02 -6.60 -12.86
C SER A 128 -17.86 -6.81 -11.90
N ASN A 129 -17.10 -5.74 -11.67
CA ASN A 129 -15.94 -5.78 -10.80
C ASN A 129 -16.38 -5.82 -9.34
N ARG A 130 -15.72 -6.67 -8.57
CA ARG A 130 -16.00 -6.93 -7.15
C ARG A 130 -14.77 -6.68 -6.29
N MET A 131 -14.99 -6.37 -5.03
CA MET A 131 -13.96 -6.20 -4.01
C MET A 131 -14.16 -7.25 -2.91
N ILE A 132 -13.10 -7.97 -2.54
CA ILE A 132 -13.12 -8.90 -1.41
C ILE A 132 -12.93 -8.12 -0.12
N LEU A 133 -13.80 -8.31 0.85
CA LEU A 133 -13.74 -7.65 2.15
C LEU A 133 -13.35 -8.68 3.20
N MET A 134 -12.10 -8.60 3.64
CA MET A 134 -11.58 -9.35 4.77
C MET A 134 -11.93 -8.59 6.05
N PRO A 135 -12.55 -9.23 7.04
CA PRO A 135 -12.72 -8.65 8.37
C PRO A 135 -11.35 -8.49 9.06
N TYR A 136 -11.31 -7.65 10.08
CA TYR A 136 -10.18 -7.63 11.01
C TYR A 136 -10.48 -8.64 12.12
N ASP A 137 -9.97 -9.86 11.97
CA ASP A 137 -10.25 -10.94 12.93
C ASP A 137 -9.05 -11.13 13.86
N ASN A 138 -9.10 -10.51 15.04
CA ASN A 138 -8.22 -10.88 16.14
C ASN A 138 -8.97 -11.34 17.40
N ASP A 139 -10.30 -11.16 17.50
CA ASP A 139 -11.09 -11.40 18.72
C ASP A 139 -12.63 -11.59 18.46
N SER A 140 -13.12 -11.83 17.24
CA SER A 140 -14.57 -12.04 17.01
C SER A 140 -14.95 -12.99 15.87
N TRP A 141 -16.04 -13.75 16.06
CA TRP A 141 -16.69 -14.57 15.02
C TRP A 141 -17.50 -13.73 14.03
N ASP A 142 -16.83 -12.92 13.19
CA ASP A 142 -17.49 -12.31 12.04
C ASP A 142 -17.64 -13.36 10.92
N ASP A 143 -18.88 -13.57 10.47
CA ASP A 143 -19.18 -14.48 9.37
C ASP A 143 -18.60 -13.96 8.04
N LEU A 144 -17.69 -14.77 7.48
CA LEU A 144 -17.33 -14.90 6.07
C LEU A 144 -16.64 -13.72 5.37
N LEU A 145 -15.60 -14.09 4.60
CA LEU A 145 -15.20 -13.39 3.38
C LEU A 145 -16.45 -12.95 2.61
N THR A 146 -16.72 -11.66 2.58
CA THR A 146 -17.75 -11.10 1.70
C THR A 146 -17.09 -10.51 0.48
N ASP A 147 -17.81 -10.48 -0.63
CA ASP A 147 -17.41 -9.67 -1.76
C ASP A 147 -18.56 -8.76 -2.20
N GLY A 148 -18.20 -7.51 -2.48
CA GLY A 148 -19.13 -6.46 -2.83
C GLY A 148 -18.88 -5.95 -4.25
N SER A 149 -19.86 -5.27 -4.83
CA SER A 149 -19.61 -4.41 -5.99
C SER A 149 -18.49 -3.41 -5.66
N VAL A 150 -17.60 -3.13 -6.63
CA VAL A 150 -16.64 -2.02 -6.47
C VAL A 150 -17.32 -0.65 -6.47
N ASN A 151 -18.54 -0.56 -7.00
CA ASN A 151 -19.34 0.66 -6.92
C ASN A 151 -19.88 0.84 -5.50
N GLY A 152 -19.55 1.95 -4.85
CA GLY A 152 -19.81 2.20 -3.43
C GLY A 152 -18.51 2.40 -2.66
N GLU A 153 -18.53 2.07 -1.37
CA GLU A 153 -17.36 2.18 -0.51
C GLU A 153 -17.25 0.98 0.44
N GLY A 154 -16.04 0.76 0.96
CA GLY A 154 -15.81 -0.30 1.92
C GLY A 154 -14.38 -0.30 2.46
N THR A 155 -14.15 -1.10 3.49
CA THR A 155 -12.83 -1.32 4.09
C THR A 155 -12.60 -2.80 4.27
N SER A 156 -11.43 -3.26 3.83
CA SER A 156 -10.89 -4.61 4.06
C SER A 156 -9.64 -4.50 4.91
N TYR A 157 -9.21 -5.60 5.51
CA TYR A 157 -8.04 -5.62 6.39
C TYR A 157 -7.00 -6.65 5.95
N GLU A 158 -5.73 -6.30 6.13
CA GLU A 158 -4.52 -7.07 5.78
C GLU A 158 -4.35 -7.46 4.30
N VAL A 159 -5.37 -8.02 3.65
CA VAL A 159 -5.36 -8.44 2.25
C VAL A 159 -6.74 -8.21 1.60
N THR A 160 -6.76 -7.97 0.30
CA THR A 160 -7.97 -7.88 -0.52
C THR A 160 -7.66 -8.13 -1.99
N ALA A 161 -8.71 -8.36 -2.78
CA ALA A 161 -8.65 -8.31 -4.22
C ALA A 161 -9.78 -7.48 -4.82
N MET A 162 -9.43 -6.63 -5.78
CA MET A 162 -10.37 -6.06 -6.74
C MET A 162 -10.32 -6.95 -7.98
N TYR A 163 -11.42 -7.56 -8.38
CA TYR A 163 -11.41 -8.56 -9.46
C TYR A 163 -12.65 -8.51 -10.35
N ASP A 164 -12.50 -8.98 -11.58
CA ASP A 164 -13.58 -9.12 -12.54
C ASP A 164 -14.31 -10.46 -12.32
N ASN A 165 -15.64 -10.41 -12.08
CA ASN A 165 -16.39 -11.59 -11.68
C ASN A 165 -16.47 -12.70 -12.76
N GLN A 166 -16.26 -12.36 -14.03
CA GLN A 166 -16.34 -13.33 -15.14
C GLN A 166 -14.98 -14.00 -15.39
N SER A 167 -13.95 -13.20 -15.59
CA SER A 167 -12.60 -13.66 -15.93
C SER A 167 -11.77 -14.08 -14.72
N ARG A 168 -12.12 -13.60 -13.51
CA ARG A 168 -11.34 -13.73 -12.27
C ARG A 168 -10.01 -12.99 -12.27
N SER A 169 -9.68 -12.26 -13.34
CA SER A 169 -8.51 -11.39 -13.36
C SER A 169 -8.71 -10.29 -12.32
N GLY A 170 -7.66 -9.96 -11.56
CA GLY A 170 -7.78 -9.01 -10.48
C GLY A 170 -6.45 -8.42 -10.03
N PHE A 171 -6.55 -7.30 -9.32
CA PHE A 171 -5.49 -6.78 -8.49
C PHE A 171 -5.58 -7.41 -7.11
N VAL A 172 -4.44 -7.80 -6.56
CA VAL A 172 -4.31 -8.23 -5.16
C VAL A 172 -3.45 -7.21 -4.44
N PHE A 173 -3.95 -6.77 -3.29
CA PHE A 173 -3.30 -5.83 -2.40
C PHE A 173 -3.18 -6.46 -1.01
N GLY A 174 -2.05 -6.27 -0.33
CA GLY A 174 -1.98 -6.65 1.08
C GLY A 174 -0.67 -6.32 1.76
N SER A 175 -0.69 -6.19 3.09
CA SER A 175 0.51 -6.08 3.93
C SER A 175 1.39 -7.32 3.81
N VAL A 176 2.70 -7.15 3.99
CA VAL A 176 3.69 -8.22 4.09
C VAL A 176 4.32 -8.25 5.49
N THR A 177 4.33 -7.11 6.17
CA THR A 177 4.85 -6.94 7.54
C THR A 177 3.70 -6.83 8.53
N HIS A 178 3.75 -7.55 9.66
CA HIS A 178 2.62 -7.64 10.59
C HIS A 178 2.95 -7.23 12.05
N GLU A 179 4.19 -6.81 12.33
CA GLU A 179 4.63 -6.54 13.72
C GLU A 179 3.89 -5.42 14.47
N PHE A 180 3.57 -4.30 13.79
CA PHE A 180 3.07 -3.10 14.48
C PHE A 180 1.78 -2.56 13.91
N TRP A 181 1.62 -2.58 12.60
CA TRP A 181 0.53 -1.88 11.96
C TRP A 181 -0.66 -2.80 11.80
N LYS A 182 -1.81 -2.39 12.35
CA LYS A 182 -3.10 -2.85 11.82
C LYS A 182 -3.29 -2.27 10.42
N THR A 183 -3.30 -3.11 9.38
CA THR A 183 -3.37 -2.63 7.99
C THR A 183 -4.81 -2.59 7.50
N GLY A 184 -5.30 -1.39 7.18
CA GLY A 184 -6.58 -1.16 6.54
C GLY A 184 -6.44 -0.89 5.05
N ILE A 185 -7.46 -1.29 4.29
CA ILE A 185 -7.57 -1.10 2.84
C ILE A 185 -8.97 -0.54 2.55
N SER A 186 -9.08 0.78 2.46
CA SER A 186 -10.34 1.47 2.18
C SER A 186 -10.44 1.86 0.71
N PHE A 187 -11.63 1.77 0.13
CA PHE A 187 -11.88 2.17 -1.24
C PHE A 187 -13.21 2.91 -1.40
N GLN A 188 -13.31 3.70 -2.47
CA GLN A 188 -14.56 4.19 -3.03
C GLN A 188 -14.51 4.00 -4.53
N GLY A 189 -15.60 3.54 -5.13
CA GLY A 189 -15.65 3.27 -6.56
C GLY A 189 -16.97 3.63 -7.22
N SER A 190 -16.87 3.82 -8.53
CA SER A 190 -17.97 4.11 -9.43
C SER A 190 -17.61 3.64 -10.83
N GLY A 191 -18.60 3.38 -11.69
CA GLY A 191 -18.38 2.95 -13.07
C GLY A 191 -17.52 1.68 -13.21
N ASN A 192 -17.64 0.75 -12.27
CA ASN A 192 -16.83 -0.48 -12.16
C ASN A 192 -15.32 -0.25 -11.98
N ARG A 193 -14.93 0.90 -11.43
CA ARG A 193 -13.55 1.31 -11.15
C ARG A 193 -13.45 1.87 -9.74
N LEU A 194 -12.24 2.00 -9.22
CA LEU A 194 -12.05 2.73 -7.96
C LEU A 194 -11.66 4.16 -8.25
N ASP A 195 -12.38 5.08 -7.62
CA ASP A 195 -12.06 6.50 -7.61
C ASP A 195 -11.08 6.82 -6.49
N THR A 196 -11.16 6.07 -5.38
CA THR A 196 -10.19 6.12 -4.29
C THR A 196 -9.78 4.71 -3.86
N LEU A 197 -8.50 4.56 -3.56
CA LEU A 197 -7.95 3.38 -2.88
C LEU A 197 -6.88 3.89 -1.92
N ARG A 198 -6.95 3.45 -0.67
CA ARG A 198 -6.01 3.81 0.38
C ARG A 198 -5.66 2.57 1.18
N ILE A 199 -4.38 2.21 1.17
CA ILE A 199 -3.81 1.11 1.95
C ILE A 199 -2.93 1.74 3.02
N PHE A 200 -3.21 1.46 4.29
CA PHE A 200 -2.64 2.21 5.40
C PHE A 200 -2.45 1.36 6.65
N GLY A 201 -1.34 1.60 7.35
CA GLY A 201 -1.15 1.16 8.73
C GLY A 201 -1.79 2.14 9.70
N GLY A 202 -2.29 1.61 10.81
CA GLY A 202 -2.95 2.39 11.86
C GLY A 202 -4.47 2.38 11.72
N ALA A 203 -5.03 1.30 11.17
CA ALA A 203 -6.46 1.07 11.16
C ALA A 203 -7.01 1.05 12.59
N ASN A 204 -8.12 1.76 12.79
CA ASN A 204 -8.85 1.82 14.05
C ASN A 204 -10.34 2.00 13.74
N SER A 205 -11.18 1.17 14.32
CA SER A 205 -12.64 1.18 14.17
C SER A 205 -13.23 0.52 15.41
N GLU A 206 -14.14 1.21 16.11
CA GLU A 206 -14.87 0.61 17.24
C GLU A 206 -15.66 -0.63 16.78
N ARG A 207 -16.20 -0.57 15.56
CA ARG A 207 -16.97 -1.66 14.97
C ARG A 207 -16.08 -2.79 14.49
N ASP A 208 -15.07 -2.48 13.67
CA ASP A 208 -14.38 -3.51 12.88
C ASP A 208 -13.09 -4.00 13.54
N THR A 209 -12.34 -3.12 14.21
CA THR A 209 -11.06 -3.49 14.87
C THR A 209 -11.16 -3.45 16.40
N ARG A 210 -12.36 -3.15 16.93
CA ARG A 210 -12.71 -3.00 18.36
C ARG A 210 -11.87 -1.99 19.13
N ASP A 211 -11.24 -1.06 18.41
CA ASP A 211 -10.40 -0.03 19.01
C ASP A 211 -11.25 1.14 19.51
N LEU A 212 -11.21 1.38 20.83
CA LEU A 212 -11.84 2.54 21.47
C LEU A 212 -10.95 3.79 21.45
N CYS A 213 -9.69 3.64 21.08
CA CYS A 213 -8.72 4.73 20.97
C CYS A 213 -7.97 4.65 19.63
N PRO A 214 -7.33 5.75 19.20
CA PRO A 214 -6.47 5.71 18.02
C PRO A 214 -5.35 4.67 18.16
N HIS A 215 -4.95 4.07 17.04
CA HIS A 215 -3.80 3.17 17.00
C HIS A 215 -2.56 3.80 17.64
N GLY A 216 -1.72 2.98 18.26
CA GLY A 216 -0.45 3.40 18.85
C GLY A 216 0.48 4.07 17.82
N ALA A 217 1.30 5.01 18.26
CA ALA A 217 2.24 5.72 17.39
C ALA A 217 3.62 5.05 17.36
N ARG A 218 4.23 4.94 16.18
CA ARG A 218 5.67 4.71 16.05
C ARG A 218 6.41 6.01 16.31
N VAL A 219 7.47 5.94 17.10
CA VAL A 219 8.38 7.04 17.41
C VAL A 219 9.80 6.61 17.04
N GLY A 220 10.55 7.47 16.36
CA GLY A 220 11.94 7.22 16.02
C GLY A 220 12.51 8.29 15.09
N THR A 221 13.81 8.21 14.80
CA THR A 221 14.42 9.06 13.76
C THR A 221 14.11 8.58 12.35
N VAL A 222 13.73 7.30 12.23
CA VAL A 222 13.26 6.64 11.01
C VAL A 222 12.06 5.77 11.39
N ILE A 223 10.91 5.98 10.75
CA ILE A 223 9.72 5.14 10.91
C ILE A 223 9.23 4.65 9.55
N HIS A 224 8.79 3.41 9.50
CA HIS A 224 8.34 2.73 8.29
C HIS A 224 6.84 2.45 8.36
N SER A 225 6.15 2.61 7.24
CA SER A 225 4.79 2.11 7.05
C SER A 225 4.77 0.58 6.97
N PRO A 226 3.58 -0.06 6.84
CA PRO A 226 3.53 -1.43 6.35
C PRO A 226 4.21 -1.55 4.98
N LEU A 227 4.85 -2.69 4.72
CA LEU A 227 5.26 -3.07 3.39
C LEU A 227 4.07 -3.67 2.65
N ILE A 228 3.69 -3.12 1.51
CA ILE A 228 2.49 -3.50 0.77
C ILE A 228 2.87 -4.24 -0.51
N PHE A 229 2.32 -5.43 -0.66
CA PHE A 229 2.28 -6.21 -1.89
C PHE A 229 1.20 -5.69 -2.84
N LEU A 230 1.56 -5.50 -4.10
CA LEU A 230 0.64 -5.10 -5.15
C LEU A 230 0.96 -5.83 -6.46
N GLY A 231 -0.01 -6.56 -7.01
CA GLY A 231 0.16 -7.24 -8.29
C GLY A 231 -1.16 -7.46 -9.03
N ARG A 232 -1.06 -7.75 -10.33
CA ARG A 232 -2.19 -8.17 -11.17
C ARG A 232 -2.05 -9.63 -11.53
N PHE A 233 -3.14 -10.37 -11.40
CA PHE A 233 -3.18 -11.81 -11.64
C PHE A 233 -4.31 -12.16 -12.59
N ALA A 234 -4.08 -13.16 -13.44
CA ALA A 234 -5.13 -13.73 -14.29
C ALA A 234 -6.23 -14.42 -13.45
N ASP A 235 -5.89 -14.90 -12.25
CA ASP A 235 -6.82 -15.37 -11.23
C ASP A 235 -6.40 -14.80 -9.88
N TRP A 236 -7.24 -13.94 -9.29
CA TRP A 236 -6.95 -13.25 -8.03
C TRP A 236 -6.64 -14.22 -6.88
N ARG A 237 -7.17 -15.44 -6.89
CA ARG A 237 -6.95 -16.43 -5.83
C ARG A 237 -5.49 -16.87 -5.77
N ARG A 238 -4.84 -17.00 -6.94
CA ARG A 238 -3.40 -17.26 -7.02
C ARG A 238 -2.58 -16.10 -6.48
N GLY A 239 -3.06 -14.87 -6.69
CA GLY A 239 -2.46 -13.69 -6.08
C GLY A 239 -2.56 -13.70 -4.56
N HIS A 240 -3.68 -14.11 -3.98
CA HIS A 240 -3.83 -14.29 -2.53
C HIS A 240 -2.89 -15.38 -1.98
N GLU A 241 -2.81 -16.54 -2.63
CA GLU A 241 -1.88 -17.63 -2.25
C GLU A 241 -0.43 -17.14 -2.28
N LEU A 242 -0.04 -16.39 -3.31
CA LEU A 242 1.30 -15.82 -3.43
C LEU A 242 1.56 -14.79 -2.34
N ARG A 243 0.67 -13.81 -2.15
CA ARG A 243 0.80 -12.82 -1.07
C ARG A 243 0.94 -13.50 0.28
N ALA A 244 0.14 -14.53 0.56
CA ALA A 244 0.21 -15.27 1.82
C ALA A 244 1.59 -15.90 2.01
N ARG A 245 2.16 -16.54 0.97
CA ARG A 245 3.53 -17.08 1.01
C ARG A 245 4.57 -16.00 1.29
N GLU A 246 4.44 -14.85 0.63
CA GLU A 246 5.34 -13.71 0.80
C GLU A 246 5.17 -12.98 2.14
N GLY A 247 4.07 -13.22 2.87
CA GLY A 247 3.87 -12.72 4.23
C GLY A 247 4.46 -13.62 5.33
N VAL A 248 4.77 -14.88 5.01
CA VAL A 248 5.35 -15.84 5.97
C VAL A 248 6.88 -15.69 5.96
N GLY A 249 7.48 -15.33 7.11
CA GLY A 249 8.93 -15.21 7.30
C GLY A 249 9.40 -13.79 7.64
N GLU A 250 9.02 -13.32 8.84
CA GLU A 250 9.40 -12.03 9.41
C GLU A 250 10.85 -12.01 9.88
N ASP A 251 11.81 -11.84 8.96
CA ASP A 251 13.18 -11.51 9.36
C ASP A 251 13.80 -10.45 8.44
N LEU A 252 13.05 -9.35 8.23
CA LEU A 252 13.52 -8.22 7.42
C LEU A 252 14.13 -7.09 8.26
N ARG A 253 14.05 -7.11 9.60
CA ARG A 253 14.47 -5.98 10.44
C ARG A 253 15.03 -6.45 11.78
N PRO A 254 16.23 -6.00 12.20
CA PRO A 254 16.64 -6.17 13.59
C PRO A 254 15.63 -5.44 14.49
N TYR A 255 14.99 -6.20 15.38
CA TYR A 255 13.98 -5.78 16.35
C TYR A 255 14.18 -4.35 16.86
N TYR A 256 13.27 -3.44 16.50
CA TYR A 256 13.16 -2.13 17.15
C TYR A 256 12.16 -2.25 18.30
N ARG A 257 12.66 -2.24 19.54
CA ARG A 257 11.81 -2.26 20.75
C ARG A 257 10.92 -1.00 20.75
N PRO A 258 9.58 -1.14 20.77
CA PRO A 258 8.72 0.01 21.04
C PRO A 258 9.07 0.55 22.43
N VAL A 259 9.42 1.83 22.53
CA VAL A 259 9.37 2.53 23.81
C VAL A 259 7.90 2.77 24.08
N LEU A 260 7.31 1.98 24.96
CA LEU A 260 6.02 2.30 25.54
C LEU A 260 6.18 3.64 26.25
N ALA A 261 5.47 4.66 25.78
CA ALA A 261 5.31 5.87 26.56
C ALA A 261 4.49 5.48 27.80
N SER A 262 5.14 5.44 28.95
CA SER A 262 4.49 5.33 30.25
C SER A 262 3.59 6.55 30.49
N PRO A 263 2.49 6.39 31.25
CA PRO A 263 1.40 7.37 31.36
C PRO A 263 1.82 8.74 31.91
#